data_AF-A0A3C1V3Q2-F1
#
_entry.id   AF-A0A3C1V3Q2-F1
#
_cell.length_a   1.000
_cell.length_b   1.000
_cell.length_c   1.000
_cell.angle_alpha   90.00
_cell.angle_beta   90.00
_cell.angle_gamma   90.00
#
_symmetry.space_group_name_H-M   'P 1'
#
loop_
_entity.id
_entity.type
_entity.pdbx_description
1 polymer ?
#
loop_
_entity_poly.entity_id
_entity_poly.type
_entity_poly.pdbx_seq_one_letter_code
_entity_poly.pdbx_strand_id
1 'polypeptide(L)'
;LLNAAKPGISITEVTNAILGTVDTVQSLQGKTVSGGRVNAAAALTSILGESPTIDPLNDLIMDSDQTKTVPVLANDADGDVRLEFSLSVFSGKTAPATVSLTGSTLTITASNDRSGLFTIEVTARDTDSNTATESFQVEV
;
A
#
# COMPACT_ATOMS: atom_id res chain seq x y z
N LEU A 1 18.76 12.36 -0.85
CA LEU A 1 17.85 13.40 -0.31
C LEU A 1 16.64 13.72 -1.21
N LEU A 2 16.69 13.73 -2.55
CA LEU A 2 15.47 13.55 -3.39
C LEU A 2 15.73 12.58 -4.53
N ASN A 3 16.86 12.73 -5.23
CA ASN A 3 17.36 11.75 -6.21
C ASN A 3 17.64 10.35 -5.62
N ALA A 4 17.67 10.21 -4.29
CA ALA A 4 17.72 8.90 -3.65
C ALA A 4 16.33 8.26 -3.51
N ALA A 5 15.29 9.08 -3.36
CA ALA A 5 13.89 8.65 -3.26
C ALA A 5 13.27 8.44 -4.64
N LYS A 6 13.58 9.31 -5.62
CA LYS A 6 13.21 9.14 -7.04
C LYS A 6 14.45 9.25 -7.93
N PRO A 7 15.21 8.16 -8.12
CA PRO A 7 16.42 8.17 -8.94
C PRO A 7 16.16 8.57 -10.38
N GLY A 8 16.97 9.50 -10.89
CA GLY A 8 16.89 9.96 -12.29
C GLY A 8 15.91 11.10 -12.53
N ILE A 9 15.28 11.64 -11.48
CA ILE A 9 14.41 12.81 -11.61
C ILE A 9 15.15 14.02 -12.19
N SER A 10 14.55 14.66 -13.19
CA SER A 10 15.11 15.82 -13.86
C SER A 10 14.86 17.12 -13.10
N ILE A 11 15.69 18.14 -13.37
CA ILE A 11 15.48 19.50 -12.83
C ILE A 11 14.14 20.06 -13.30
N THR A 12 13.72 19.73 -14.53
CA THR A 12 12.44 20.17 -15.07
C THR A 12 11.27 19.59 -14.29
N GLU A 13 11.28 18.29 -13.96
CA GLU A 13 10.23 17.66 -13.15
C GLU A 13 10.17 18.27 -11.75
N VAL A 14 11.32 18.47 -11.10
CA VAL A 14 11.39 19.14 -9.79
C VAL A 14 10.85 20.56 -9.85
N THR A 15 11.21 21.31 -10.90
CA THR A 15 10.75 22.70 -11.08
C THR A 15 9.24 22.76 -11.33
N ASN A 16 8.71 21.84 -12.14
CA ASN A 16 7.28 21.75 -12.43
C ASN A 16 6.49 21.41 -11.16
N ALA A 17 6.96 20.49 -10.34
CA ALA A 17 6.32 20.17 -9.07
C ALA A 17 6.30 21.39 -8.14
N ILE A 18 7.45 22.05 -7.93
CA ILE A 18 7.55 23.22 -7.04
C ILE A 18 6.61 24.36 -7.47
N LEU A 19 6.54 24.65 -8.78
CA LEU A 19 5.74 25.76 -9.30
C LEU A 19 4.27 25.38 -9.54
N GLY A 20 3.98 24.09 -9.74
CA GLY A 20 2.64 23.57 -10.00
C GLY A 20 1.80 23.35 -8.74
N THR A 21 2.43 23.17 -7.57
CA THR A 21 1.73 22.84 -6.32
C THR A 21 1.73 23.98 -5.30
N VAL A 22 1.91 25.23 -5.76
CA VAL A 22 1.97 26.40 -4.88
C VAL A 22 0.63 26.65 -4.17
N ASP A 23 0.69 27.13 -2.93
CA ASP A 23 -0.49 27.70 -2.28
C ASP A 23 -0.75 29.07 -2.89
N THR A 24 -1.85 29.20 -3.64
CA THR A 24 -2.17 30.44 -4.34
C THR A 24 -2.41 31.58 -3.36
N VAL A 25 -1.73 32.70 -3.56
CA VAL A 25 -1.95 33.93 -2.78
C VAL A 25 -2.23 35.05 -3.77
N GLN A 26 -3.47 35.51 -3.82
CA GLN A 26 -3.94 36.48 -4.83
C GLN A 26 -3.05 37.73 -4.92
N SER A 27 -2.54 38.21 -3.78
CA SER A 27 -1.66 39.40 -3.75
C SER A 27 -0.28 39.19 -4.37
N LEU A 28 0.14 37.94 -4.59
CA LEU A 28 1.43 37.55 -5.19
C LEU A 28 1.31 37.14 -6.67
N GLN A 29 0.08 36.97 -7.20
CA GLN A 29 -0.12 36.63 -8.61
C GLN A 29 0.50 37.71 -9.52
N GLY A 30 1.30 37.25 -10.49
CA GLY A 30 2.04 38.13 -11.40
C GLY A 30 3.18 38.93 -10.76
N LYS A 31 3.41 38.81 -9.45
CA LYS A 31 4.51 39.50 -8.74
C LYS A 31 5.70 38.58 -8.46
N THR A 32 5.49 37.27 -8.42
CA THR A 32 6.53 36.26 -8.29
C THR A 32 6.37 35.21 -9.38
N VAL A 33 7.45 34.48 -9.68
CA VAL A 33 7.41 33.34 -10.62
C VAL A 33 6.42 32.27 -10.16
N SER A 34 6.33 32.04 -8.84
CA SER A 34 5.38 31.09 -8.24
C SER A 34 3.93 31.57 -8.24
N GLY A 35 3.67 32.88 -8.28
CA GLY A 35 2.31 33.45 -8.10
C GLY A 35 1.66 33.15 -6.74
N GLY A 36 2.42 32.58 -5.80
CA GLY A 36 1.94 32.06 -4.51
C GLY A 36 3.09 31.64 -3.59
N ARG A 37 2.76 30.98 -2.48
CA ARG A 37 3.74 30.41 -1.55
C ARG A 37 4.14 29.02 -2.02
N VAL A 38 5.43 28.71 -1.98
CA VAL A 38 5.91 27.35 -2.27
C VAL A 38 5.38 26.40 -1.20
N ASN A 39 4.71 25.34 -1.63
CA ASN A 39 4.28 24.24 -0.79
C ASN A 39 5.13 23.00 -1.09
N ALA A 40 6.21 22.85 -0.34
CA ALA A 40 7.19 21.78 -0.54
C ALA A 40 6.60 20.39 -0.27
N ALA A 41 5.60 20.28 0.62
CA ALA A 41 4.93 19.02 0.89
C ALA A 41 4.12 18.56 -0.33
N ALA A 42 3.28 19.43 -0.88
CA ALA A 42 2.50 19.12 -2.08
C ALA A 42 3.40 18.83 -3.29
N ALA A 43 4.52 19.56 -3.44
CA ALA A 43 5.49 19.30 -4.50
C ALA A 43 6.12 17.90 -4.33
N LEU A 44 6.42 17.50 -3.09
CA LEU A 44 6.99 16.18 -2.81
C LEU A 44 5.98 15.07 -3.07
N THR A 45 4.72 15.24 -2.65
CA THR A 45 3.63 14.29 -2.94
C THR A 45 3.43 14.13 -4.45
N SER A 46 3.37 15.23 -5.20
CA SER A 46 3.27 15.17 -6.67
C SER A 46 4.46 14.47 -7.35
N ILE A 47 5.61 14.37 -6.67
CA ILE A 47 6.80 13.69 -7.18
C ILE A 47 6.83 12.22 -6.76
N LEU A 48 6.48 11.92 -5.51
CA LEU A 48 6.67 10.61 -4.90
C LEU A 48 5.39 9.77 -4.80
N GLY A 49 4.24 10.31 -5.18
CA GLY A 49 2.95 9.66 -4.99
C GLY A 49 2.47 9.69 -3.53
N GLU A 50 1.27 9.21 -3.33
CA GLU A 50 0.69 8.89 -2.02
C GLU A 50 0.75 7.39 -1.77
N SER A 51 0.92 6.98 -0.52
CA SER A 51 0.86 5.55 -0.21
C SER A 51 -0.56 5.02 -0.44
N PRO A 52 -0.69 3.75 -0.91
CA PRO A 52 -1.99 3.11 -0.98
C PRO A 52 -2.55 2.90 0.44
N THR A 53 -3.83 2.57 0.52
CA THR A 53 -4.51 2.12 1.73
C THR A 53 -5.10 0.74 1.50
N ILE A 54 -5.21 -0.06 2.56
CA ILE A 54 -5.92 -1.34 2.57
C ILE A 54 -7.09 -1.20 3.54
N ASP A 55 -8.28 -1.65 3.13
CA ASP A 55 -9.41 -1.73 4.05
C ASP A 55 -9.11 -2.70 5.20
N PRO A 56 -9.55 -2.41 6.43
CA PRO A 56 -9.27 -3.27 7.57
C PRO A 56 -9.70 -4.72 7.34
N LEU A 57 -8.79 -5.65 7.63
CA LEU A 57 -9.06 -7.08 7.52
C LEU A 57 -9.41 -7.63 8.90
N ASN A 58 -10.54 -8.34 8.99
CA ASN A 58 -10.98 -8.94 10.26
C ASN A 58 -10.33 -10.30 10.48
N ASP A 59 -10.05 -10.61 11.75
CA ASP A 59 -9.61 -11.94 12.16
C ASP A 59 -10.64 -13.01 11.78
N LEU A 60 -10.14 -14.21 11.49
CA LEU A 60 -10.93 -15.30 10.93
C LEU A 60 -10.79 -16.56 11.77
N ILE A 61 -11.93 -17.14 12.16
CA ILE A 61 -11.99 -18.48 12.75
C ILE A 61 -12.61 -19.42 11.71
N MET A 62 -12.01 -20.59 11.49
CA MET A 62 -12.52 -21.60 10.57
C MET A 62 -12.22 -23.01 11.07
N ASP A 63 -13.02 -23.98 10.67
CA ASP A 63 -12.77 -25.38 11.02
C ASP A 63 -11.68 -25.99 10.09
N SER A 64 -11.09 -27.11 10.52
CA SER A 64 -10.23 -27.92 9.65
C SER A 64 -10.97 -28.36 8.39
N ASP A 65 -10.23 -28.58 7.30
CA ASP A 65 -10.76 -28.91 5.97
C ASP A 65 -11.67 -27.86 5.31
N GLN A 66 -11.83 -26.67 5.89
CA GLN A 66 -12.57 -25.58 5.26
C GLN A 66 -11.70 -24.78 4.29
N THR A 67 -12.35 -24.21 3.27
CA THR A 67 -11.77 -23.17 2.41
C THR A 67 -12.56 -21.90 2.57
N LYS A 68 -11.88 -20.77 2.81
CA LYS A 68 -12.49 -19.45 2.89
C LYS A 68 -11.81 -18.48 1.94
N THR A 69 -12.60 -17.57 1.39
CA THR A 69 -12.14 -16.49 0.52
C THR A 69 -12.36 -15.15 1.22
N VAL A 70 -11.32 -14.33 1.28
CA VAL A 70 -11.35 -12.98 1.85
C VAL A 70 -11.07 -11.98 0.73
N PRO A 71 -12.00 -11.06 0.42
CA PRO A 71 -11.71 -9.97 -0.49
C PRO A 71 -10.76 -8.97 0.18
N VAL A 72 -9.71 -8.58 -0.54
CA VAL A 72 -8.78 -7.52 -0.12
C VAL A 72 -9.07 -6.31 -0.99
N LEU A 73 -9.50 -5.22 -0.36
CA LEU A 73 -9.72 -3.95 -1.04
C LEU A 73 -8.56 -3.03 -0.69
N ALA A 74 -7.86 -2.57 -1.72
CA ALA A 74 -6.87 -1.52 -1.58
C ALA A 74 -7.21 -0.39 -2.55
N ASN A 75 -6.97 0.83 -2.08
CA ASN A 75 -7.22 2.04 -2.85
C ASN A 75 -5.98 2.93 -2.84
N ASP A 76 -5.81 3.67 -3.92
CA ASP A 76 -4.70 4.60 -4.07
C ASP A 76 -5.24 5.90 -4.68
N ALA A 77 -4.75 7.05 -4.23
CA ALA A 77 -5.18 8.35 -4.71
C ALA A 77 -4.64 8.65 -6.12
N ASP A 78 -3.46 8.13 -6.47
CA ASP A 78 -2.83 8.21 -7.78
C ASP A 78 -3.44 7.20 -8.77
N GLY A 79 -4.23 6.25 -8.26
CA GLY A 79 -5.08 5.36 -9.06
C GLY A 79 -4.37 4.11 -9.57
N ASP A 80 -3.16 3.82 -9.09
CA ASP A 80 -2.47 2.57 -9.34
C ASP A 80 -2.18 1.80 -8.05
N VAL A 81 -2.53 0.51 -8.04
CA VAL A 81 -2.24 -0.36 -6.90
C VAL A 81 -2.08 -1.78 -7.36
N ARG A 82 -1.06 -2.46 -6.84
CA ARG A 82 -0.83 -3.89 -6.97
C ARG A 82 -0.80 -4.51 -5.59
N LEU A 83 -1.42 -5.68 -5.46
CA LEU A 83 -1.44 -6.41 -4.20
C LEU A 83 -0.42 -7.54 -4.24
N GLU A 84 0.40 -7.58 -3.20
CA GLU A 84 1.32 -8.66 -2.88
C GLU A 84 0.94 -9.19 -1.50
N PHE A 85 1.20 -10.46 -1.22
CA PHE A 85 0.99 -11.01 0.13
C PHE A 85 2.23 -11.75 0.59
N SER A 86 2.43 -11.70 1.89
CA SER A 86 3.49 -12.44 2.57
C SER A 86 2.86 -13.27 3.68
N LEU A 87 3.40 -14.46 3.89
CA LEU A 87 3.03 -15.30 5.03
C LEU A 87 4.20 -15.27 5.99
N SER A 88 4.01 -14.68 7.16
CA SER A 88 4.89 -14.96 8.28
C SER A 88 4.52 -16.36 8.80
N VAL A 89 5.32 -17.35 8.42
CA VAL A 89 5.03 -18.76 8.75
C VAL A 89 5.14 -18.98 10.26
N PHE A 90 4.13 -19.70 10.74
CA PHE A 90 3.92 -20.27 12.07
C PHE A 90 5.18 -20.79 12.77
N SER A 91 5.26 -20.59 14.08
CA SER A 91 6.21 -21.26 14.97
C SER A 91 5.86 -22.76 15.07
N GLY A 92 6.29 -23.58 14.11
CA GLY A 92 6.03 -25.02 14.11
C GLY A 92 6.59 -25.74 12.86
N LYS A 93 6.67 -27.07 12.89
CA LYS A 93 7.28 -27.87 11.80
C LYS A 93 6.40 -28.00 10.54
N THR A 94 5.11 -27.69 10.62
CA THR A 94 4.13 -27.80 9.51
C THR A 94 3.02 -26.75 9.64
N ALA A 95 2.71 -26.02 8.55
CA ALA A 95 1.68 -24.98 8.53
C ALA A 95 0.24 -25.55 8.66
N PRO A 96 -0.68 -24.87 9.38
CA PRO A 96 -2.07 -25.29 9.54
C PRO A 96 -2.95 -25.03 8.31
N ALA A 97 -2.57 -24.09 7.44
CA ALA A 97 -3.31 -23.74 6.23
C ALA A 97 -2.36 -23.43 5.05
N THR A 98 -2.91 -23.48 3.84
CA THR A 98 -2.30 -22.92 2.63
C THR A 98 -3.04 -21.65 2.24
N VAL A 99 -2.32 -20.65 1.74
CA VAL A 99 -2.89 -19.35 1.38
C VAL A 99 -2.39 -18.95 0.00
N SER A 100 -3.28 -18.40 -0.83
CA SER A 100 -2.97 -17.86 -2.15
C SER A 100 -3.73 -16.56 -2.39
N LEU A 101 -3.15 -15.64 -3.16
CA LEU A 101 -3.80 -14.40 -3.60
C LEU A 101 -3.91 -14.44 -5.12
N THR A 102 -5.12 -14.28 -5.65
CA THR A 102 -5.36 -14.12 -7.08
C THR A 102 -6.10 -12.81 -7.32
N GLY A 103 -5.45 -11.85 -7.97
CA GLY A 103 -5.95 -10.48 -8.06
C GLY A 103 -6.11 -9.87 -6.67
N SER A 104 -7.34 -9.56 -6.30
CA SER A 104 -7.72 -9.01 -4.98
C SER A 104 -8.39 -10.03 -4.06
N THR A 105 -8.40 -11.33 -4.41
CA THR A 105 -9.07 -12.36 -3.61
C THR A 105 -8.04 -13.30 -2.96
N LEU A 106 -8.00 -13.28 -1.64
CA LEU A 106 -7.22 -14.19 -0.83
C LEU A 106 -8.00 -15.48 -0.60
N THR A 107 -7.40 -16.64 -0.88
CA THR A 107 -7.99 -17.96 -0.64
C THR A 107 -7.17 -18.69 0.41
N ILE A 108 -7.81 -19.07 1.51
CA ILE A 108 -7.24 -19.77 2.66
C ILE A 108 -7.85 -21.15 2.72
N THR A 109 -7.02 -22.19 2.67
CA THR A 109 -7.45 -23.59 2.77
C THR A 109 -6.81 -24.23 4.00
N ALA A 110 -7.62 -24.54 5.01
CA ALA A 110 -7.18 -25.27 6.18
C ALA A 110 -6.74 -26.68 5.81
N SER A 111 -5.66 -27.16 6.42
CA SER A 111 -5.20 -28.53 6.25
C SER A 111 -6.03 -29.48 7.12
N ASN A 112 -6.20 -30.71 6.64
CA ASN A 112 -6.93 -31.75 7.39
C ASN A 112 -6.30 -32.02 8.76
N ASP A 113 -7.16 -32.12 9.77
CA ASP A 113 -6.81 -32.44 11.16
C ASP A 113 -5.68 -31.56 11.74
N ARG A 114 -5.56 -30.31 11.27
CA ARG A 114 -4.59 -29.33 11.80
C ARG A 114 -5.31 -28.15 12.40
N SER A 115 -4.88 -27.78 13.60
CA SER A 115 -5.29 -26.56 14.28
C SER A 115 -4.09 -25.64 14.51
N GLY A 116 -4.32 -24.34 14.53
CA GLY A 116 -3.30 -23.35 14.85
C GLY A 116 -3.65 -21.92 14.47
N LEU A 117 -3.08 -20.98 15.22
CA LEU A 117 -3.19 -19.54 15.00
C LEU A 117 -2.02 -19.00 14.15
N PHE A 118 -2.29 -18.42 13.00
CA PHE A 118 -1.27 -17.79 12.15
C PHE A 118 -1.66 -16.39 11.72
N THR A 119 -0.66 -15.57 11.38
CA THR A 119 -0.86 -14.21 10.88
C THR A 119 -0.63 -14.18 9.38
N ILE A 120 -1.58 -13.59 8.67
CA ILE A 120 -1.42 -13.26 7.25
C ILE A 120 -1.12 -11.78 7.15
N GLU A 121 -0.12 -11.42 6.35
CA GLU A 121 0.25 -10.04 6.06
C GLU A 121 0.01 -9.77 4.57
N VAL A 122 -0.78 -8.74 4.28
CA VAL A 122 -1.07 -8.30 2.91
C VAL A 122 -0.43 -6.95 2.70
N THR A 123 0.31 -6.79 1.60
CA THR A 123 0.98 -5.53 1.24
C THR A 123 0.43 -5.01 -0.08
N ALA A 124 -0.12 -3.81 -0.05
CA ALA A 124 -0.42 -3.04 -1.25
C ALA A 124 0.82 -2.22 -1.63
N ARG A 125 1.13 -2.20 -2.92
CA ARG A 125 2.25 -1.45 -3.50
C ARG A 125 1.77 -0.71 -4.74
N ASP A 126 2.01 0.60 -4.78
CA ASP A 126 1.74 1.45 -5.94
C ASP A 126 2.90 1.39 -6.97
N THR A 127 2.83 2.18 -8.05
CA THR A 127 3.94 2.22 -9.02
C THR A 127 5.12 3.08 -8.57
N ASP A 128 4.92 4.00 -7.64
CA ASP A 128 5.97 4.83 -7.03
C ASP A 128 6.73 4.13 -5.89
N SER A 129 6.44 2.85 -5.66
CA SER A 129 7.04 1.96 -4.65
C SER A 129 6.65 2.28 -3.19
N ASN A 130 5.66 3.13 -2.96
CA ASN A 130 5.04 3.27 -1.65
C ASN A 130 4.28 1.99 -1.31
N THR A 131 4.10 1.75 -0.01
CA THR A 131 3.46 0.54 0.48
C THR A 131 2.54 0.82 1.65
N ALA A 132 1.46 0.05 1.72
CA ALA A 132 0.68 -0.15 2.92
C ALA A 132 0.59 -1.63 3.24
N THR A 133 0.56 -1.94 4.53
CA THR A 133 0.54 -3.32 5.01
C THR A 133 -0.59 -3.45 6.02
N GLU A 134 -1.36 -4.53 5.89
CA GLU A 134 -2.39 -4.91 6.84
C GLU A 134 -2.20 -6.37 7.23
N SER A 135 -2.43 -6.67 8.51
CA SER A 135 -2.28 -8.02 9.04
C SER A 135 -3.52 -8.43 9.83
N PHE A 136 -3.91 -9.69 9.71
CA PHE A 136 -4.99 -10.28 10.48
C PHE A 136 -4.64 -11.71 10.89
N GLN A 137 -5.31 -12.19 11.93
CA GLN A 137 -5.10 -13.53 12.47
C GLN A 137 -6.12 -14.52 11.90
N VAL A 138 -5.65 -15.75 11.69
CA VAL A 138 -6.50 -16.87 11.30
C VAL A 138 -6.29 -18.01 12.29
N GLU A 139 -7.37 -18.45 12.90
CA GLU A 139 -7.44 -19.64 13.74
C GLU A 139 -8.14 -20.77 12.98
N VAL A 140 -7.46 -21.90 12.90
CA VAL A 140 -7.97 -23.19 12.41
C VAL A 140 -8.09 -24.15 13.59
#